data_AF-G4RPU6-F1
#
_entry.id   AF-G4RPU6-F1
#
_cell.length_a   1.000
_cell.length_b   1.000
_cell.length_c   1.000
_cell.angle_alpha   90.00
_cell.angle_beta   90.00
_cell.angle_gamma   90.00
#
_symmetry.space_group_name_H-M   'P 1'
#
loop_
_entity.id
_entity.type
_entity.pdbx_description
1 polymer ?
#
loop_
_entity_poly.entity_id
_entity_poly.type
_entity_poly.pdbx_seq_one_letter_code
_entity_poly.pdbx_strand_id
1 'polypeptide(L)'
;MRTKFRYLLIRAEDVERCLEELNLGYIAVLGLMYRLYYFDLIGIYDDIIVVRVPRALVRRSRALIALLEGCRTVKVRGTLKSARKTAMSIRRAQRIY
;
A
#
# COMPACT_ATOMS: atom_id res chain seq x y z
N MET A 1 11.30 22.17 1.39
CA MET A 1 10.29 21.64 0.44
C MET A 1 9.58 20.45 1.10
N ARG A 2 8.25 20.50 1.32
CA ARG A 2 7.52 19.47 2.09
C ARG A 2 7.32 18.19 1.25
N THR A 3 7.77 17.03 1.75
CA THR A 3 7.56 15.74 1.07
C THR A 3 6.07 15.47 0.92
N LYS A 4 5.61 15.29 -0.33
CA LYS A 4 4.22 14.91 -0.63
C LYS A 4 4.08 13.39 -0.55
N PHE A 5 3.01 12.91 0.06
CA PHE A 5 2.71 11.49 0.20
C PHE A 5 1.53 11.07 -0.67
N ARG A 6 1.45 9.76 -0.94
CA ARG A 6 0.32 9.06 -1.56
C ARG A 6 -0.02 7.84 -0.72
N TYR A 7 -1.23 7.36 -0.88
CA TYR A 7 -1.76 6.21 -0.16
C TYR A 7 -2.05 5.13 -1.20
N LEU A 8 -1.34 4.02 -1.14
CA LEU A 8 -1.59 2.86 -1.99
C LEU A 8 -2.64 1.99 -1.30
N LEU A 9 -3.62 1.54 -2.06
CA LEU A 9 -4.56 0.51 -1.67
C LEU A 9 -4.14 -0.76 -2.38
N ILE A 10 -3.83 -1.79 -1.61
CA ILE A 10 -3.30 -3.06 -2.06
C ILE A 10 -4.33 -4.12 -1.69
N ARG A 11 -4.81 -4.88 -2.66
CA ARG A 11 -5.59 -6.09 -2.38
C ARG A 11 -4.62 -7.25 -2.21
N ALA A 12 -4.82 -8.04 -1.17
CA ALA A 12 -4.03 -9.21 -0.85
C ALA A 12 -4.95 -10.42 -0.72
N GLU A 13 -4.58 -11.54 -1.35
CA GLU A 13 -5.26 -12.82 -1.14
C GLU A 13 -4.96 -13.38 0.26
N ASP A 14 -3.70 -13.27 0.68
CA ASP A 14 -3.24 -13.48 2.04
C ASP A 14 -2.62 -12.18 2.58
N VAL A 15 -3.29 -11.57 3.55
CA VAL A 15 -2.89 -10.26 4.09
C VAL A 15 -1.57 -10.35 4.86
N GLU A 16 -1.36 -11.43 5.62
CA GLU A 16 -0.17 -11.59 6.46
C GLU A 16 1.06 -11.79 5.60
N ARG A 17 1.00 -12.74 4.66
CA ARG A 17 2.08 -13.00 3.71
C ARG A 17 2.40 -11.76 2.88
N CYS A 18 1.37 -11.08 2.37
CA CYS A 18 1.57 -9.86 1.58
C CYS A 18 2.24 -8.74 2.38
N LEU A 19 1.89 -8.57 3.67
CA LEU A 19 2.52 -7.59 4.54
C LEU A 19 3.98 -7.93 4.86
N GLU A 20 4.29 -9.19 5.12
CA GLU A 20 5.64 -9.65 5.39
C GLU A 20 6.54 -9.44 4.17
N GLU A 21 6.11 -9.92 3.00
CA GLU A 21 6.84 -9.74 1.74
C GLU A 21 6.97 -8.25 1.37
N LEU A 22 5.94 -7.44 1.60
CA LEU A 22 6.02 -6.00 1.42
C LEU A 22 7.06 -5.38 2.33
N ASN A 23 7.04 -5.69 3.62
CA ASN A 23 7.96 -5.10 4.58
C ASN A 23 9.42 -5.45 4.22
N LEU A 24 9.68 -6.72 3.87
CA LEU A 24 10.99 -7.19 3.42
C LEU A 24 11.43 -6.51 2.11
N GLY A 25 10.55 -6.51 1.10
CA GLY A 25 10.84 -5.94 -0.22
C GLY A 25 10.92 -4.42 -0.25
N TYR A 26 10.24 -3.73 0.68
CA TYR A 26 10.19 -2.26 0.71
C TYR A 26 11.57 -1.66 1.01
N ILE A 27 12.42 -2.37 1.77
CA ILE A 27 13.82 -1.98 1.99
C ILE A 27 14.57 -1.89 0.65
N ALA A 28 14.38 -2.87 -0.24
CA ALA A 28 15.00 -2.86 -1.57
C ALA A 28 14.51 -1.70 -2.44
N VAL A 29 13.23 -1.31 -2.33
CA VAL A 29 12.65 -0.15 -3.04
C VAL A 29 13.21 1.17 -2.53
N LEU A 30 13.42 1.27 -1.21
CA LEU A 30 13.92 2.47 -0.55
C LEU A 30 15.43 2.66 -0.73
N GLY A 31 16.21 1.57 -0.81
CA GLY A 31 17.67 1.65 -0.78
C GLY A 31 18.17 2.42 0.43
N LEU A 32 19.11 3.34 0.25
CA LEU A 32 19.61 4.21 1.34
C LEU A 32 18.54 5.13 1.95
N MET A 33 17.42 5.37 1.26
CA MET A 33 16.32 6.19 1.80
C MET A 33 15.51 5.49 2.89
N TYR A 34 15.76 4.21 3.18
CA TYR A 34 15.05 3.49 4.24
C TYR A 34 15.30 4.09 5.62
N ARG A 35 16.48 4.70 5.82
CA ARG A 35 16.82 5.44 7.04
C ARG A 35 15.95 6.69 7.24
N LEU A 36 15.32 7.18 6.18
CA LEU A 36 14.49 8.40 6.18
C LEU A 36 12.98 8.08 6.11
N TYR A 37 12.61 6.93 5.56
CA TYR A 37 11.22 6.54 5.36
C TYR A 37 10.99 5.09 5.76
N TYR A 38 10.25 4.89 6.86
CA TYR A 38 9.81 3.57 7.31
C TYR A 38 8.61 3.08 6.47
N PHE A 39 8.40 1.77 6.47
CA PHE A 39 7.15 1.19 5.98
C PHE A 39 6.00 1.71 6.84
N ASP A 40 5.04 2.39 6.22
CA ASP A 40 4.01 3.13 6.93
C ASP A 40 2.64 2.51 6.63
N LEU A 41 2.28 1.54 7.47
CA LEU A 41 0.99 0.87 7.44
C LEU A 41 -0.07 1.76 8.07
N ILE A 42 -1.05 2.17 7.26
CA ILE A 42 -2.14 3.05 7.69
C ILE A 42 -3.33 2.25 8.24
N GLY A 43 -3.52 1.04 7.74
CA GLY A 43 -4.57 0.14 8.20
C GLY A 43 -4.86 -0.99 7.21
N ILE A 44 -5.59 -1.97 7.71
CA ILE A 44 -6.05 -3.16 7.00
C ILE A 44 -7.59 -3.17 7.06
N TYR A 45 -8.23 -3.45 5.92
CA TYR A 45 -9.68 -3.44 5.75
C TYR A 45 -10.09 -4.72 5.02
N ASP A 46 -10.30 -5.80 5.77
CA ASP A 46 -10.47 -7.16 5.25
C ASP A 46 -9.28 -7.52 4.32
N ASP A 47 -9.48 -7.71 3.03
CA ASP A 47 -8.42 -8.02 2.04
C ASP A 47 -7.64 -6.80 1.51
N ILE A 48 -7.93 -5.59 2.01
CA ILE A 48 -7.31 -4.34 1.55
C ILE A 48 -6.33 -3.77 2.56
N ILE A 49 -5.05 -3.71 2.18
CA ILE A 49 -3.98 -3.04 2.91
C ILE A 49 -3.83 -1.60 2.40
N VAL A 50 -3.69 -0.64 3.31
CA VAL A 50 -3.42 0.77 2.98
C VAL A 50 -2.04 1.16 3.49
N VAL A 51 -1.16 1.58 2.58
CA VAL A 51 0.21 2.02 2.92
C VAL A 51 0.45 3.46 2.46
N ARG A 52 1.18 4.23 3.27
CA ARG A 52 1.60 5.60 2.94
C ARG A 52 3.00 5.57 2.33
N VAL A 53 3.14 6.18 1.16
CA VAL A 53 4.38 6.17 0.36
C VAL A 53 4.72 7.59 -0.11
N PRO A 54 5.99 8.02 -0.05
CA PRO A 54 6.42 9.27 -0.67
C PRO A 54 6.04 9.31 -2.16
N ARG A 55 5.54 10.44 -2.65
CA ARG A 55 5.05 10.58 -4.05
C ARG A 55 6.10 10.16 -5.08
N ALA A 56 7.39 10.38 -4.79
CA ALA A 56 8.49 10.00 -5.66
C ALA A 56 8.67 8.47 -5.79
N LEU A 57 8.28 7.70 -4.76
CA LEU A 57 8.49 6.25 -4.72
C LEU A 57 7.28 5.45 -5.22
N VAL A 58 6.14 6.09 -5.44
CA VAL A 58 4.89 5.43 -5.88
C VAL A 58 5.10 4.46 -7.04
N ARG A 59 5.86 4.84 -8.08
CA ARG A 59 6.11 3.96 -9.22
C ARG A 59 6.89 2.71 -8.82
N ARG A 60 7.96 2.86 -8.02
CA ARG A 60 8.80 1.74 -7.56
C ARG A 60 8.02 0.83 -6.60
N SER A 61 7.28 1.40 -5.66
CA SER A 61 6.45 0.63 -4.73
C SER A 61 5.39 -0.19 -5.47
N ARG A 62 4.74 0.38 -6.49
CA ARG A 62 3.78 -0.36 -7.33
C ARG A 62 4.44 -1.48 -8.14
N ALA A 63 5.65 -1.25 -8.65
CA ALA A 63 6.41 -2.27 -9.35
C ALA A 63 6.76 -3.44 -8.41
N LEU A 64 7.24 -3.15 -7.20
CA LEU A 64 7.46 -4.16 -6.16
C LEU A 64 6.18 -4.94 -5.87
N ILE A 65 5.07 -4.26 -5.58
CA ILE A 65 3.78 -4.91 -5.26
C ILE A 65 3.35 -5.86 -6.40
N ALA A 66 3.61 -5.50 -7.65
CA ALA A 66 3.26 -6.33 -8.80
C ALA A 66 4.14 -7.59 -8.97
N LEU A 67 5.28 -7.66 -8.28
CA LEU A 67 6.15 -8.83 -8.24
C LEU A 67 5.80 -9.78 -7.08
N LEU A 68 5.05 -9.31 -6.09
CA LEU A 68 4.65 -10.12 -4.94
C LEU A 68 3.43 -10.96 -5.30
N GLU A 69 3.50 -12.25 -4.97
CA GLU A 69 2.44 -13.21 -5.30
C GLU A 69 1.20 -12.94 -4.45
N GLY A 70 0.01 -12.95 -5.06
CA GLY A 70 -1.25 -12.68 -4.35
C GLY A 70 -1.45 -11.23 -3.91
N CYS A 71 -0.54 -10.30 -4.23
CA CYS A 71 -0.66 -8.86 -3.94
C CYS A 71 -0.93 -8.05 -5.21
N ARG A 72 -1.83 -7.07 -5.14
CA ARG A 72 -2.03 -6.11 -6.25
C ARG A 72 -2.41 -4.72 -5.80
N THR A 73 -1.80 -3.70 -6.40
CA THR A 73 -2.25 -2.31 -6.17
C THR A 73 -3.56 -2.06 -6.92
N VAL A 74 -4.65 -1.83 -6.19
CA VAL A 74 -5.98 -1.56 -6.78
C VAL A 74 -6.25 -0.07 -6.98
N LYS A 75 -5.68 0.80 -6.14
CA LYS A 75 -5.88 2.25 -6.26
C LYS A 75 -4.73 3.02 -5.63
N VAL A 76 -4.53 4.25 -6.09
CA VAL A 76 -3.66 5.24 -5.44
C VAL A 76 -4.49 6.47 -5.09
N ARG A 77 -4.37 6.95 -3.86
CA ARG A 77 -5.10 8.10 -3.36
C ARG A 77 -4.16 9.18 -2.84
N GLY A 78 -4.62 10.43 -2.96
CA GLY A 78 -3.83 11.60 -2.58
C GLY A 78 -3.90 11.94 -1.09
N THR A 79 -4.96 11.51 -0.40
CA THR A 79 -5.23 11.86 0.99
C THR A 79 -5.69 10.64 1.78
N LEU A 80 -5.42 10.64 3.09
CA LEU A 80 -5.85 9.57 3.99
C LEU A 80 -7.38 9.39 3.97
N LYS A 81 -8.13 10.51 4.03
CA LYS A 81 -9.59 10.50 4.01
C LYS A 81 -10.14 9.78 2.77
N SER A 82 -9.59 10.07 1.59
CA SER A 82 -10.02 9.42 0.34
C SER A 82 -9.59 7.96 0.25
N ALA A 83 -8.42 7.61 0.81
CA ALA A 83 -7.94 6.24 0.89
C ALA A 83 -8.87 5.37 1.74
N ARG A 84 -9.17 5.80 2.98
CA ARG A 84 -10.09 5.10 3.89
C ARG A 84 -11.48 4.94 3.29
N LYS A 85 -12.04 6.00 2.69
CA LYS A 85 -13.34 5.93 2.01
C LYS A 85 -13.33 4.89 0.89
N THR A 86 -12.25 4.83 0.11
CA THR A 86 -12.14 3.86 -0.99
C THR A 86 -11.99 2.44 -0.47
N ALA A 87 -11.16 2.20 0.55
CA ALA A 87 -10.98 0.89 1.16
C ALA A 87 -12.31 0.35 1.73
N MET A 88 -13.03 1.18 2.50
CA MET A 88 -14.36 0.83 3.02
C MET A 88 -15.39 0.57 1.92
N SER A 89 -15.32 1.29 0.80
CA SER A 89 -16.21 1.06 -0.34
C SER A 89 -15.95 -0.27 -1.02
N ILE A 90 -14.68 -0.65 -1.19
CA ILE A 90 -14.29 -1.95 -1.77
C ILE A 90 -14.77 -3.09 -0.88
N ARG A 91 -14.51 -2.97 0.43
CA ARG A 91 -14.99 -3.89 1.46
C ARG A 91 -16.50 -4.12 1.40
N ARG A 92 -17.28 -3.04 1.31
CA ARG A 92 -18.75 -3.13 1.23
C ARG A 92 -19.22 -3.85 -0.03
N ALA A 93 -18.57 -3.59 -1.17
CA ALA A 93 -18.92 -4.24 -2.42
C ALA A 93 -18.72 -5.77 -2.38
N GLN A 94 -17.77 -6.27 -1.58
CA GLN A 94 -17.55 -7.71 -1.41
C GLN A 94 -18.58 -8.41 -0.52
N ARG A 95 -19.25 -7.69 0.38
CA ARG A 95 -20.25 -8.28 1.29
C ARG A 95 -21.64 -8.45 0.67
N ILE A 96 -21.82 -7.95 -0.55
CA ILE A 96 -23.11 -8.00 -1.27
C ILE A 96 -23.17 -9.22 -2.21
N TYR A 97 -22.04 -9.89 -2.43
CA TYR A 97 -21.92 -11.15 -3.15
C TYR A 97 -21.60 -12.28 -2.17
#